data_AF-A0A1V3INT5-F1
#
_entry.id   AF-A0A1V3INT5-F1
#
_cell.length_a   1.000
_cell.length_b   1.000
_cell.length_c   1.000
_cell.angle_alpha   90.00
_cell.angle_beta   90.00
_cell.angle_gamma   90.00
#
_symmetry.space_group_name_H-M   'P 1'
#
loop_
_entity.id
_entity.type
_entity.pdbx_description
1 polymer ?
#
loop_
_entity_poly.entity_id
_entity_poly.type
_entity_poly.pdbx_seq_one_letter_code
_entity_poly.pdbx_strand_id
1 'polypeptide(L)'
;MINIDFQNTFVQFIYHSVLSIESKQKLDEQISNPVNLTYRKNKATVKVFLKQKPQQVLAYLRFENGKFVIKGYKFGKSDYLTGRKKSHFKTVESIFLIDKEERERRY
;
A
#
# COMPACT_ATOMS: atom_id res chain seq x y z
N MET A 1 12.15 3.89 -13.89
CA MET A 1 10.91 4.20 -13.16
C MET A 1 10.00 2.99 -13.28
N ILE A 2 9.67 2.32 -12.17
CA ILE A 2 8.83 1.12 -12.19
C ILE A 2 7.40 1.52 -12.54
N ASN A 3 6.79 0.84 -13.50
CA ASN A 3 5.39 1.07 -13.87
C ASN A 3 4.47 0.37 -12.86
N ILE A 4 4.06 1.11 -11.82
CA ILE A 4 3.04 0.69 -10.85
C ILE A 4 1.70 1.26 -11.29
N ASP A 5 0.69 0.41 -11.30
CA ASP A 5 -0.69 0.79 -11.57
C ASP A 5 -1.56 0.53 -10.33
N PHE A 6 -2.76 1.09 -10.30
CA PHE A 6 -3.66 1.00 -9.14
C PHE A 6 -5.00 0.41 -9.56
N GLN A 7 -5.54 -0.49 -8.73
CA GLN A 7 -6.84 -1.09 -9.01
C GLN A 7 -7.97 -0.04 -9.11
N ASN A 8 -7.87 1.05 -8.36
CA ASN A 8 -8.81 2.17 -8.40
C ASN A 8 -8.21 3.41 -7.73
N THR A 9 -8.92 4.54 -7.86
CA THR A 9 -8.56 5.84 -7.29
C THR A 9 -8.40 5.81 -5.76
N PHE A 10 -9.14 4.95 -5.05
CA PHE A 10 -9.01 4.83 -3.59
C PHE A 10 -7.66 4.22 -3.20
N VAL A 11 -7.23 3.16 -3.89
CA VAL A 11 -5.91 2.54 -3.65
C VAL A 11 -4.80 3.52 -4.04
N GLN A 12 -4.98 4.25 -5.14
CA GLN A 12 -4.07 5.32 -5.54
C GLN A 12 -3.96 6.42 -4.47
N PHE A 13 -5.09 6.86 -3.91
CA PHE A 13 -5.11 7.85 -2.83
C PHE A 13 -4.31 7.38 -1.61
N ILE A 14 -4.49 6.13 -1.17
CA ILE A 14 -3.71 5.58 -0.06
C ILE A 14 -2.21 5.67 -0.37
N TYR A 15 -1.80 5.28 -1.58
CA TYR A 15 -0.41 5.34 -1.98
C TYR A 15 0.14 6.77 -1.87
N HIS A 16 -0.51 7.75 -2.49
CA HIS A 16 0.04 9.10 -2.55
C HIS A 16 -0.08 9.86 -1.22
N SER A 17 -1.22 9.76 -0.54
CA SER A 17 -1.60 10.65 0.56
C SER A 17 -1.45 10.04 1.94
N VAL A 18 -1.41 8.69 2.07
CA VAL A 18 -1.39 8.02 3.38
C VAL A 18 -0.07 7.30 3.64
N LEU A 19 0.54 6.70 2.60
CA LEU A 19 1.83 6.02 2.79
C LEU A 19 2.97 7.02 3.00
N SER A 20 3.80 6.72 4.00
CA SER A 20 5.06 7.42 4.22
C SER A 20 6.03 7.21 3.05
N ILE A 21 6.98 8.15 2.90
CA ILE A 21 8.03 8.06 1.87
C ILE A 21 8.82 6.75 2.01
N GLU A 22 9.19 6.36 3.23
CA GLU A 22 9.88 5.09 3.49
C GLU A 22 9.08 3.86 3.03
N SER A 23 7.76 3.88 3.21
CA SER A 23 6.89 2.77 2.78
C SER A 23 6.84 2.67 1.25
N LYS A 24 6.86 3.81 0.55
CA LYS A 24 6.93 3.88 -0.91
C LYS A 24 8.28 3.37 -1.42
N GLN A 25 9.38 3.80 -0.80
CA GLN A 25 10.73 3.33 -1.14
C GLN A 25 10.87 1.81 -0.96
N LYS A 26 10.38 1.25 0.16
CA LYS A 26 10.35 -0.21 0.36
C LYS A 26 9.52 -0.94 -0.68
N LEU A 27 8.41 -0.36 -1.12
CA LEU A 27 7.62 -0.95 -2.19
C LEU A 27 8.44 -0.99 -3.50
N ASP A 28 9.10 0.11 -3.83
CA ASP A 28 9.91 0.22 -5.04
C ASP A 28 11.11 -0.73 -5.02
N GLU A 29 11.78 -0.88 -3.87
CA GLU A 29 12.86 -1.86 -3.67
C GLU A 29 12.35 -3.29 -3.90
N GLN A 30 11.21 -3.64 -3.32
CA GLN A 30 10.63 -4.98 -3.45
C GLN A 30 10.21 -5.29 -4.89
N ILE A 31 9.69 -4.31 -5.62
CA ILE A 31 9.27 -4.49 -7.01
C ILE A 31 10.48 -4.49 -7.97
N SER A 32 11.54 -3.75 -7.63
CA SER A 32 12.79 -3.69 -8.40
C SER A 32 13.65 -4.94 -8.23
N ASN A 33 13.52 -5.64 -7.10
CA ASN A 33 14.41 -6.74 -6.78
C ASN A 33 14.25 -7.89 -7.80
N PRO A 34 15.33 -8.28 -8.53
CA PRO A 34 15.27 -9.37 -9.49
C PRO A 34 14.98 -10.74 -8.84
N VAL A 35 15.25 -10.93 -7.55
CA VAL A 35 14.85 -12.15 -6.82
C VAL A 35 13.32 -12.29 -6.74
N ASN A 36 12.61 -11.16 -6.76
CA ASN A 36 11.15 -11.09 -6.76
C ASN A 36 10.54 -11.27 -8.17
N LEU A 37 11.33 -11.68 -9.17
CA LEU A 37 10.85 -12.13 -10.49
C LEU A 37 9.79 -13.25 -10.38
N THR A 38 9.77 -14.00 -9.29
CA THR A 38 8.73 -14.98 -8.97
C THR A 38 7.33 -14.36 -8.94
N TYR A 39 7.20 -13.10 -8.50
CA TYR A 39 5.94 -12.36 -8.52
C TYR A 39 5.47 -12.00 -9.93
N ARG A 40 6.39 -11.88 -10.90
CA ARG A 40 6.03 -11.64 -12.31
C ARG A 40 5.51 -12.90 -12.99
N LYS A 41 6.00 -14.08 -12.57
CA LYS A 41 5.56 -15.38 -13.07
C LYS A 41 4.24 -15.84 -12.45
N ASN A 42 3.96 -15.39 -11.23
CA ASN A 42 2.78 -15.80 -10.49
C ASN A 42 1.60 -14.83 -10.73
N LYS A 43 0.53 -15.31 -11.37
CA LYS A 43 -0.70 -14.51 -11.60
C LYS A 43 -1.51 -14.30 -10.32
N ALA A 44 -1.06 -14.81 -9.17
CA ALA A 44 -1.72 -14.64 -7.88
C ALA A 44 -1.48 -13.24 -7.28
N THR A 45 -2.34 -12.83 -6.36
CA THR A 45 -2.11 -11.63 -5.55
C THR A 45 -1.08 -11.95 -4.47
N VAL A 46 -0.01 -11.18 -4.44
CA VAL A 46 1.11 -11.31 -3.51
C VAL A 46 0.98 -10.25 -2.44
N LYS A 47 1.31 -10.61 -1.19
CA LYS A 47 1.35 -9.70 -0.05
C LYS A 47 2.80 -9.23 0.19
N VAL A 48 2.99 -7.92 0.27
CA VAL A 48 4.28 -7.27 0.57
C VAL A 48 4.17 -6.49 1.88
N PHE A 49 5.19 -6.61 2.74
CA PHE A 49 5.27 -5.88 4.00
C PHE A 49 6.06 -4.58 3.78
N LEU A 50 5.40 -3.43 3.94
CA LEU A 50 6.01 -2.11 3.79
C LEU A 50 6.54 -1.57 5.12
N LYS A 51 5.81 -1.82 6.21
CA LYS A 51 6.18 -1.37 7.56
C LYS A 51 5.75 -2.43 8.57
N GLN A 52 6.52 -2.62 9.64
CA GLN A 52 6.20 -3.58 10.69
C GLN A 52 5.82 -2.91 12.03
N LYS A 53 6.47 -1.80 12.40
CA LYS A 53 6.23 -1.06 13.65
C LYS A 53 6.16 0.45 13.40
N PRO A 54 5.40 1.22 14.22
CA PRO A 54 4.51 0.75 15.29
C PRO A 54 3.23 0.08 14.75
N GLN A 55 2.78 0.47 13.55
CA GLN A 55 1.67 -0.18 12.84
C GLN A 55 2.18 -0.91 11.60
N GLN A 56 1.73 -2.16 11.42
CA GLN A 56 2.07 -2.94 10.22
C GLN A 56 1.36 -2.37 8.98
N VAL A 57 2.06 -2.24 7.87
CA VAL A 57 1.47 -1.81 6.58
C VAL A 57 1.78 -2.86 5.53
N LEU A 58 0.73 -3.34 4.87
CA LEU A 58 0.79 -4.38 3.85
C LEU A 58 0.23 -3.84 2.54
N ALA A 59 0.93 -4.12 1.45
CA ALA A 59 0.44 -3.90 0.09
C ALA A 59 0.14 -5.23 -0.57
N TYR A 60 -0.97 -5.31 -1.29
CA TYR A 60 -1.34 -6.46 -2.09
C TYR A 60 -1.12 -6.12 -3.56
N LEU A 61 -0.21 -6.85 -4.19
CA LEU A 61 0.25 -6.61 -5.55
C LEU A 61 -0.16 -7.77 -6.45
N ARG A 62 -0.44 -7.48 -7.72
CA ARG A 62 -0.58 -8.50 -8.75
C ARG A 62 0.12 -8.05 -10.00
N PHE A 63 0.87 -8.95 -10.64
CA PHE A 63 1.47 -8.66 -11.92
C PHE A 63 0.47 -8.95 -13.03
N GLU A 64 0.07 -7.93 -13.79
CA GLU A 64 -0.90 -8.01 -14.88
C GLU A 64 -0.41 -7.16 -16.06
N ASN A 65 -0.51 -7.69 -17.28
CA ASN A 65 -0.19 -6.96 -18.52
C ASN A 65 1.20 -6.28 -18.50
N GLY A 66 2.20 -6.94 -17.90
CA GLY A 66 3.57 -6.41 -17.84
C GLY A 66 3.80 -5.33 -16.77
N LYS A 67 2.82 -5.06 -15.90
CA LYS A 67 2.91 -4.05 -14.83
C LYS A 67 2.53 -4.62 -13.47
N PHE A 68 3.00 -3.98 -12.41
CA PHE A 68 2.56 -4.30 -11.05
C PHE A 68 1.33 -3.46 -10.70
N VAL A 69 0.21 -4.12 -10.42
CA VAL A 69 -1.04 -3.45 -10.01
C VAL A 69 -1.23 -3.63 -8.52
N ILE A 70 -1.35 -2.52 -7.79
CA ILE A 70 -1.73 -2.54 -6.38
C ILE A 70 -3.24 -2.77 -6.28
N LYS A 71 -3.61 -3.87 -5.64
CA LYS A 71 -5.01 -4.30 -5.45
C LYS A 71 -5.63 -3.74 -4.17
N GLY A 72 -4.82 -3.46 -3.16
CA GLY A 72 -5.26 -2.83 -1.93
C GLY A 72 -4.22 -2.87 -0.82
N TYR A 73 -4.63 -2.41 0.36
CA TYR A 73 -3.76 -2.28 1.53
C TYR A 73 -4.36 -2.90 2.78
N LYS A 74 -3.52 -3.17 3.79
CA LYS A 74 -3.97 -3.49 5.14
C LYS A 74 -3.07 -2.81 6.17
N PHE A 75 -3.68 -2.12 7.12
CA PHE A 75 -3.02 -1.37 8.17
C PHE A 75 -3.28 -2.06 9.52
N GLY A 76 -2.26 -2.74 10.04
CA GLY A 76 -2.33 -3.51 11.29
C GLY A 76 -3.43 -4.57 11.22
N LYS A 77 -4.38 -4.49 12.16
CA LYS A 77 -5.54 -5.41 12.25
C LYS A 77 -6.72 -4.99 11.38
N SER A 78 -6.59 -3.96 10.53
CA SER A 78 -7.68 -3.50 9.67
C SER A 78 -8.15 -4.56 8.67
N ASP A 79 -9.30 -4.31 8.07
CA ASP A 79 -9.75 -4.99 6.86
C ASP A 79 -8.79 -4.76 5.68
N TYR A 80 -8.94 -5.60 4.67
CA TYR A 80 -8.31 -5.42 3.36
C TYR A 80 -8.97 -4.26 2.60
N LEU A 81 -8.30 -3.11 2.64
CA LEU A 81 -8.79 -1.84 2.12
C LEU A 81 -8.68 -1.78 0.59
N THR A 82 -9.82 -1.87 -0.06
CA THR A 82 -9.97 -1.84 -1.54
C THR A 82 -10.88 -0.72 -2.04
N GLY A 83 -11.45 0.09 -1.13
CA GLY A 83 -12.41 1.15 -1.46
C GLY A 83 -13.83 0.68 -1.75
N ARG A 84 -14.14 -0.62 -1.62
CA ARG A 84 -15.49 -1.16 -1.88
C ARG A 84 -16.50 -1.00 -0.74
N LYS A 85 -16.04 -0.82 0.50
CA LYS A 85 -16.90 -0.71 1.70
C LYS A 85 -16.74 0.66 2.33
N LYS A 86 -17.82 1.24 2.86
CA LYS A 86 -17.78 2.51 3.62
C LYS A 86 -16.79 2.46 4.79
N SER A 87 -16.67 1.31 5.47
CA SER A 87 -15.70 1.10 6.54
C SER A 87 -14.26 1.34 6.10
N HIS A 88 -13.92 1.07 4.84
CA HIS A 88 -12.56 1.29 4.33
C HIS A 88 -12.19 2.78 4.34
N PHE A 89 -13.12 3.65 3.97
CA PHE A 89 -12.92 5.10 3.96
C PHE A 89 -12.74 5.62 5.39
N LYS A 90 -13.58 5.17 6.33
CA LYS A 90 -13.45 5.51 7.75
C LYS A 90 -12.09 5.10 8.33
N THR A 91 -11.57 3.93 7.96
CA THR A 91 -10.24 3.49 8.39
C THR A 91 -9.14 4.41 7.84
N VAL A 92 -9.20 4.76 6.55
CA VAL A 92 -8.20 5.67 5.95
C VAL A 92 -8.26 7.06 6.57
N GLU A 93 -9.46 7.59 6.76
CA GLU A 93 -9.69 8.88 7.42
C GLU A 93 -9.13 8.88 8.84
N SER A 94 -9.40 7.85 9.65
CA SER A 94 -8.84 7.76 10.99
C SER A 94 -7.30 7.73 11.00
N ILE A 95 -6.68 7.04 10.05
CA ILE A 95 -5.22 6.96 9.95
C ILE A 95 -4.65 8.34 9.55
N PHE A 96 -5.28 8.98 8.57
CA PHE A 96 -4.86 10.27 8.06
C PHE A 96 -4.98 11.37 9.12
N LEU A 97 -6.07 11.37 9.90
CA LEU A 97 -6.28 12.33 10.99
C LEU A 97 -5.30 12.12 12.15
N ILE A 98 -5.04 10.86 12.55
CA ILE A 98 -4.04 10.55 13.59
C ILE A 98 -2.66 11.05 13.17
N ASP A 99 -2.25 10.79 11.92
CA ASP A 99 -0.94 11.22 11.42
C ASP A 99 -0.82 12.75 11.37
N LYS A 100 -1.93 13.45 11.05
CA LYS A 100 -1.97 14.91 11.06
C LYS A 100 -1.84 15.48 12.47
N GLU A 101 -2.59 14.97 13.44
CA GLU A 101 -2.48 15.40 14.84
C GLU A 101 -1.09 15.11 15.44
N GLU A 102 -0.51 13.95 15.13
CA GLU A 102 0.83 13.60 15.60
C GLU A 102 1.91 14.49 14.98
N ARG A 103 1.70 14.95 13.74
CA ARG A 103 2.57 15.88 13.04
C ARG A 103 2.45 17.31 13.58
N GLU A 104 1.25 17.75 13.96
CA GLU A 104 1.03 19.06 14.57
C GLU A 104 1.58 19.15 16.01
N ARG A 105 1.60 18.07 16.79
CA ARG A 105 2.20 18.07 18.16
C ARG A 105 3.73 18.09 18.20
N ARG A 106 4.41 17.84 17.08
CA ARG A 106 5.90 17.83 17.00
C ARG A 106 6.48 19.18 16.59
N TYR A 107 5.63 20.16 16.31
CA TYR A 107 5.97 21.56 16.01
C TYR A 107 5.29 22.48 17.03
#